data_AF-U4QIV3-F1
#
_entry.id   AF-U4QIV3-F1
#
_cell.length_a   1.000
_cell.length_b   1.000
_cell.length_c   1.000
_cell.angle_alpha   90.00
_cell.angle_beta   90.00
_cell.angle_gamma   90.00
#
_symmetry.space_group_name_H-M   'P 1'
#
loop_
_entity.id
_entity.type
_entity.pdbx_description
1 polymer ?
#
loop_
_entity_poly.entity_id
_entity_poly.type
_entity_poly.pdbx_seq_one_letter_code
_entity_poly.pdbx_strand_id
1 'polypeptide(L)'
;MNDEDPVILIQSVKNAAPDLTANMSDGTINELIKDATVNALTDGFSQPISGKWSDITLLAIKYLTLHMSTMDSPAGQGVTDEKAAVLERKYESKIGRDWLHSSVWGLLYYRLWRLYGGGNNRYSVAQH
;
A
#
# COMPACT_ATOMS: atom_id res chain seq x y z
N MET A 1 1.84 -13.65 -18.71
CA MET A 1 1.05 -13.18 -17.54
C MET A 1 -0.11 -12.40 -18.12
N ASN A 2 -1.35 -12.79 -17.80
CA ASN A 2 -2.50 -11.96 -18.18
C ASN A 2 -2.42 -10.66 -17.37
N ASP A 3 -2.70 -9.51 -17.99
CA ASP A 3 -2.66 -8.18 -17.35
C ASP A 3 -3.66 -7.98 -16.20
N GLU A 4 -4.38 -9.03 -15.80
CA GLU A 4 -5.46 -8.98 -14.80
C GLU A 4 -5.05 -9.53 -13.42
N ASP A 5 -3.98 -10.32 -13.33
CA ASP A 5 -3.57 -10.93 -12.05
C ASP A 5 -2.76 -9.91 -11.21
N PRO A 6 -3.11 -9.71 -9.93
CA PRO A 6 -2.36 -8.80 -9.08
C PRO A 6 -0.91 -9.26 -8.94
N VAL A 7 -0.01 -8.28 -8.93
CA VAL A 7 1.44 -8.50 -8.80
C VAL A 7 1.82 -9.23 -7.50
N ILE A 8 1.00 -9.12 -6.46
CA ILE A 8 1.09 -9.94 -5.25
C ILE A 8 -0.20 -10.71 -5.02
N LEU A 9 -0.10 -11.92 -4.46
CA LEU A 9 -1.26 -12.73 -4.15
C LEU A 9 -2.13 -12.08 -3.06
N ILE A 10 -3.44 -11.96 -3.31
CA ILE A 10 -4.44 -11.48 -2.33
C ILE A 10 -4.32 -12.24 -1.00
N GLN A 11 -4.13 -13.56 -1.07
CA GLN A 11 -3.95 -14.40 0.12
C GLN A 11 -2.75 -13.99 0.96
N SER A 12 -1.69 -13.47 0.34
CA SER A 12 -0.51 -13.00 1.06
C SER A 12 -0.79 -11.76 1.91
N VAL A 13 -1.70 -10.90 1.46
CA VAL A 13 -2.19 -9.71 2.18
C VAL A 13 -3.10 -10.17 3.32
N LYS A 14 -4.07 -11.04 3.03
CA LYS A 14 -4.99 -11.58 4.06
C LYS A 14 -4.26 -12.32 5.19
N ASN A 15 -3.28 -13.14 4.85
CA ASN A 15 -2.49 -13.88 5.85
C ASN A 15 -1.60 -12.95 6.69
N ALA A 16 -1.20 -11.79 6.18
CA ALA A 16 -0.34 -10.87 6.91
C ALA A 16 -1.11 -10.02 7.94
N ALA A 17 -2.39 -9.75 7.68
CA ALA A 17 -3.25 -8.99 8.58
C ALA A 17 -4.70 -9.51 8.51
N PRO A 18 -4.99 -10.70 9.07
CA PRO A 18 -6.29 -11.34 8.94
C PRO A 18 -7.42 -10.49 9.52
N ASP A 19 -7.22 -9.89 10.70
CA ASP A 19 -8.26 -9.06 11.33
C ASP A 19 -8.56 -7.78 10.55
N LEU A 20 -7.52 -7.18 9.96
CA LEU A 20 -7.66 -5.96 9.14
C LEU A 20 -8.43 -6.23 7.85
N THR A 21 -8.24 -7.41 7.27
CA THR A 21 -8.73 -7.77 5.94
C THR A 21 -9.96 -8.68 5.96
N ALA A 22 -10.42 -9.10 7.14
CA ALA A 22 -11.50 -10.07 7.33
C ALA A 22 -12.78 -9.70 6.56
N ASN A 23 -13.11 -8.40 6.51
CA ASN A 23 -14.32 -7.87 5.89
C ASN A 23 -14.08 -7.26 4.50
N MET A 24 -12.86 -7.33 3.97
CA MET A 24 -12.53 -6.79 2.66
C MET A 24 -12.80 -7.83 1.57
N SER A 25 -13.48 -7.39 0.50
CA SER A 25 -13.65 -8.23 -0.68
C SER A 25 -12.33 -8.42 -1.42
N ASP A 26 -12.20 -9.54 -2.15
CA ASP A 26 -11.02 -9.79 -2.99
C ASP A 26 -10.86 -8.71 -4.06
N GLY A 27 -11.98 -8.18 -4.59
CA GLY A 27 -11.97 -7.05 -5.53
C GLY A 27 -11.39 -5.79 -4.90
N THR A 28 -11.77 -5.47 -3.66
CA THR A 28 -11.22 -4.33 -2.91
C THR A 28 -9.71 -4.49 -2.71
N ILE A 29 -9.26 -5.66 -2.26
CA ILE A 29 -7.83 -5.92 -2.06
C ILE A 29 -7.07 -5.84 -3.38
N ASN A 30 -7.65 -6.33 -4.49
CA ASN A 30 -7.04 -6.25 -5.82
C ASN A 30 -6.82 -4.80 -6.27
N GLU A 31 -7.82 -3.93 -6.11
CA GLU A 31 -7.68 -2.51 -6.45
C GLU A 31 -6.64 -1.82 -5.56
N LEU A 32 -6.62 -2.11 -4.24
CA LEU A 32 -5.58 -1.60 -3.34
C LEU A 32 -4.17 -2.08 -3.72
N ILE A 33 -4.03 -3.29 -4.28
CA ILE A 33 -2.75 -3.79 -4.82
C ILE A 33 -2.35 -3.00 -6.06
N LYS A 34 -3.29 -2.72 -6.98
CA LYS A 34 -3.01 -1.90 -8.18
C LYS A 34 -2.57 -0.50 -7.80
N ASP A 35 -3.30 0.16 -6.91
CA ASP A 35 -2.94 1.50 -6.45
C ASP A 35 -1.58 1.51 -5.73
N ALA A 36 -1.33 0.55 -4.84
CA ALA A 36 -0.04 0.40 -4.17
C ALA A 36 1.10 0.14 -5.16
N THR A 37 0.84 -0.59 -6.25
CA THR A 37 1.83 -0.85 -7.31
C THR A 37 2.22 0.44 -8.02
N VAL A 38 1.24 1.24 -8.45
CA VAL A 38 1.50 2.53 -9.11
C VAL A 38 2.30 3.44 -8.18
N ASN A 39 1.87 3.58 -6.92
CA ASN A 39 2.56 4.42 -5.94
C ASN A 39 4.00 3.96 -5.66
N ALA A 40 4.22 2.66 -5.48
CA ALA A 40 5.58 2.12 -5.26
C ALA A 40 6.50 2.40 -6.46
N LEU A 41 6.00 2.28 -7.69
CA LEU A 41 6.79 2.61 -8.88
C LEU A 41 7.08 4.10 -8.98
N THR A 42 6.12 4.97 -8.68
CA THR A 42 6.31 6.43 -8.62
C THR A 42 7.31 6.82 -7.52
N ASP A 43 7.31 6.10 -6.40
CA ASP A 43 8.21 6.27 -5.28
C ASP A 43 9.63 5.74 -5.54
N GLY A 44 9.89 5.20 -6.74
CA GLY A 44 11.22 4.84 -7.22
C GLY A 44 11.64 3.40 -6.96
N PHE A 45 10.74 2.53 -6.51
CA PHE A 45 11.01 1.09 -6.46
C PHE A 45 11.17 0.53 -7.88
N SER A 46 12.01 -0.51 -8.03
CA SER A 46 12.35 -1.06 -9.33
C SER A 46 11.15 -1.69 -10.02
N GLN A 47 10.95 -1.34 -11.29
CA GLN A 47 10.06 -2.06 -12.21
C GLN A 47 10.53 -3.50 -12.44
N PRO A 48 9.63 -4.40 -12.88
CA PRO A 48 10.03 -5.76 -13.21
C PRO A 48 11.03 -5.78 -14.37
N ILE A 49 12.09 -6.58 -14.25
CA ILE A 49 13.06 -6.82 -15.32
C ILE A 49 12.72 -8.16 -15.95
N SER A 50 12.47 -8.18 -17.26
CA SER A 50 12.04 -9.39 -17.99
C SER A 50 10.81 -10.06 -17.36
N GLY A 51 9.86 -9.26 -16.84
CA GLY A 51 8.64 -9.74 -16.19
C GLY A 51 8.82 -10.23 -14.75
N LYS A 52 10.04 -10.22 -14.21
CA LYS A 52 10.33 -10.62 -12.82
C LYS A 52 10.41 -9.40 -11.92
N TRP A 53 9.54 -9.36 -10.92
CA TRP A 53 9.55 -8.35 -9.87
C TRP A 53 10.64 -8.62 -8.84
N SER A 54 11.22 -7.56 -8.28
CA SER A 54 12.13 -7.69 -7.14
C SER A 54 11.34 -7.97 -5.86
N ASP A 55 11.88 -8.82 -4.99
CA ASP A 55 11.22 -9.16 -3.71
C ASP A 55 11.00 -7.91 -2.84
N ILE A 56 11.90 -6.93 -2.93
CA ILE A 56 11.78 -5.65 -2.23
C ILE A 56 10.59 -4.85 -2.75
N THR A 57 10.42 -4.76 -4.07
CA THR A 57 9.27 -4.09 -4.69
C THR A 57 7.96 -4.78 -4.28
N LEU A 58 7.92 -6.12 -4.34
CA LEU A 58 6.74 -6.89 -3.93
C LEU A 58 6.39 -6.66 -2.46
N LEU A 59 7.41 -6.59 -1.60
CA LEU A 59 7.23 -6.34 -0.17
C LEU A 59 6.76 -4.91 0.11
N ALA A 60 7.29 -3.92 -0.62
CA ALA A 60 6.84 -2.53 -0.55
C ALA A 60 5.38 -2.40 -0.97
N ILE A 61 4.99 -2.99 -2.10
CA ILE A 61 3.60 -3.02 -2.57
C ILE A 61 2.70 -3.65 -1.50
N LYS A 62 3.10 -4.79 -0.94
CA LYS A 62 2.34 -5.45 0.13
C LYS A 62 2.14 -4.56 1.37
N TYR A 63 3.19 -3.89 1.84
CA TYR A 63 3.08 -3.01 2.99
C TYR A 63 2.25 -1.76 2.71
N LEU A 64 2.37 -1.20 1.50
CA LEU A 64 1.53 -0.08 1.11
C LEU A 64 0.06 -0.48 0.97
N THR A 65 -0.24 -1.64 0.37
CA THR A 65 -1.60 -2.21 0.34
C THR A 65 -2.16 -2.34 1.74
N LEU A 66 -1.42 -2.94 2.68
CA LEU A 66 -1.85 -3.09 4.07
C LEU A 66 -2.03 -1.74 4.77
N HIS A 67 -1.18 -0.75 4.47
CA HIS A 67 -1.34 0.61 4.98
C HIS A 67 -2.63 1.25 4.46
N MET A 68 -2.90 1.16 3.15
CA MET A 68 -4.14 1.66 2.56
C MET A 68 -5.36 0.95 3.13
N SER A 69 -5.28 -0.36 3.38
CA SER A 69 -6.33 -1.11 4.08
C SER A 69 -6.60 -0.57 5.49
N THR A 70 -5.58 -0.11 6.23
CA THR A 70 -5.80 0.55 7.53
C THR A 70 -6.56 1.86 7.38
N MET A 71 -6.35 2.59 6.29
CA MET A 71 -7.02 3.86 6.00
C MET A 71 -8.43 3.68 5.46
N ASP A 72 -8.75 2.53 4.90
CA ASP A 72 -10.09 2.16 4.42
C ASP A 72 -10.95 1.51 5.51
N SER A 73 -10.40 1.35 6.73
CA SER A 73 -11.17 0.98 7.92
C SER A 73 -11.87 2.20 8.53
N PRO A 74 -13.02 2.06 9.23
CA PRO A 74 -13.68 3.18 9.90
C PRO A 74 -12.74 4.00 10.82
N ALA A 75 -11.82 3.30 11.51
CA ALA A 75 -10.80 3.92 12.36
C ALA A 75 -9.72 4.70 11.57
N GLY A 76 -9.38 4.27 10.35
CA GLY A 76 -8.44 4.97 9.48
C GLY A 76 -9.05 6.11 8.68
N GLN A 77 -10.35 6.05 8.41
CA GLN A 77 -11.13 7.10 7.76
C GLN A 77 -11.49 8.25 8.72
N GLY A 78 -11.28 8.10 10.04
CA GLY A 78 -11.67 9.10 11.05
C GLY A 78 -13.18 9.10 11.34
N VAL A 79 -13.88 8.01 11.05
CA VAL A 79 -15.34 7.91 11.15
C VAL A 79 -15.71 7.33 12.52
N THR A 80 -16.27 8.18 13.38
CA THR A 80 -16.70 7.81 14.76
C THR A 80 -18.17 7.39 14.87
N ASP A 81 -18.97 7.46 13.81
CA ASP A 81 -20.35 6.96 13.80
C ASP A 81 -20.85 6.75 12.36
N GLU A 82 -21.55 5.64 12.12
CA GLU A 82 -22.15 5.31 10.83
C GLU A 82 -23.69 5.33 10.96
N LYS A 83 -24.36 6.26 10.28
CA LYS A 83 -25.79 6.15 9.97
C LYS A 83 -25.98 6.17 8.46
N ALA A 84 -26.61 5.10 7.97
CA ALA A 84 -27.02 4.92 6.60
C ALA A 84 -28.06 5.97 6.19
N ALA A 85 -27.63 6.99 5.44
CA ALA A 85 -28.40 7.62 4.37
C ALA A 85 -27.54 8.71 3.70
N VAL A 86 -27.34 8.55 2.39
CA VAL A 86 -27.20 9.58 1.35
C VAL A 86 -26.89 11.00 1.86
N LEU A 87 -25.66 11.51 1.67
CA LEU A 87 -25.28 12.91 1.33
C LEU A 87 -23.79 13.19 1.66
N GLU A 88 -23.13 13.93 0.75
CA GLU A 88 -21.84 14.63 0.89
C GLU A 88 -20.77 14.03 1.84
N ARG A 89 -19.75 13.40 1.23
CA ARG A 89 -18.46 13.14 1.89
C ARG A 89 -17.74 14.47 2.15
N LYS A 90 -17.79 14.97 3.39
CA LYS A 90 -16.84 15.98 3.87
C LYS A 90 -15.54 15.27 4.30
N TYR A 91 -14.51 15.41 3.48
CA TYR A 91 -13.16 14.99 3.82
C TYR A 91 -12.62 15.88 4.93
N GLU A 92 -12.39 15.32 6.13
CA GLU A 92 -11.48 15.98 7.07
C GLU A 92 -10.07 15.91 6.49
N SER A 93 -9.54 17.09 6.15
CA SER A 93 -8.17 17.27 5.70
C SER A 93 -7.20 16.86 6.81
N LYS A 94 -6.54 15.72 6.66
CA LYS A 94 -5.38 15.30 7.48
C LYS A 94 -4.07 15.95 7.00
N ILE A 95 -4.12 17.16 6.45
CA ILE A 95 -2.90 17.93 6.13
C ILE A 95 -2.16 18.18 7.46
N GLY A 96 -1.04 17.48 7.66
CA GLY A 96 -0.11 17.69 8.78
C GLY A 96 0.25 16.47 9.62
N ARG A 97 -0.42 15.31 9.47
CA ARG A 97 0.07 14.04 10.03
C ARG A 97 0.75 13.25 8.92
N ASP A 98 2.02 12.92 9.13
CA ASP A 98 2.86 12.22 8.17
C ASP A 98 2.20 10.88 7.81
N TRP A 99 1.58 10.80 6.63
CA TRP A 99 0.59 9.78 6.24
C TRP A 99 1.10 8.35 6.48
N LEU A 100 2.35 8.09 6.08
CA LEU A 100 2.99 6.79 6.25
C LEU A 100 3.27 6.43 7.71
N HIS A 101 3.27 7.39 8.64
CA HIS A 101 3.50 7.11 10.06
C HIS A 101 2.22 6.75 10.83
N SER A 102 1.07 6.66 10.15
CA SER A 102 -0.22 6.37 10.80
C SER A 102 -0.52 4.88 10.99
N SER A 103 0.30 3.97 10.46
CA SER A 103 0.17 2.54 10.75
C SER A 103 1.53 1.82 10.70
N VAL A 104 1.62 0.66 11.35
CA VAL A 104 2.83 -0.18 11.34
C VAL A 104 3.26 -0.51 9.90
N TRP A 105 2.29 -0.76 9.02
CA TRP A 105 2.54 -1.05 7.62
C TRP A 105 3.09 0.16 6.87
N GLY A 106 2.57 1.37 7.15
CA GLY A 106 3.12 2.59 6.58
C GLY A 106 4.56 2.87 7.04
N LEU A 107 4.88 2.57 8.31
CA LEU A 107 6.25 2.69 8.83
C LEU A 107 7.21 1.69 8.16
N LEU A 108 6.75 0.46 7.91
CA LEU A 108 7.52 -0.56 7.20
C LEU A 108 7.73 -0.17 5.73
N TYR A 109 6.69 0.34 5.07
CA TYR A 109 6.79 0.90 3.73
C TYR A 109 7.78 2.06 3.68
N TYR A 110 7.66 3.03 4.59
CA TYR A 110 8.56 4.18 4.70
C TYR A 110 10.01 3.76 4.92
N ARG A 111 10.26 2.68 5.69
CA ARG A 111 11.60 2.11 5.84
C ARG A 111 12.13 1.57 4.51
N LEU A 112 11.34 0.80 3.76
CA LEU A 112 11.75 0.29 2.45
C LEU A 112 11.97 1.43 1.46
N TRP A 113 11.10 2.45 1.47
CA TRP A 113 11.22 3.61 0.62
C TRP A 113 12.49 4.41 0.89
N ARG A 114 12.92 4.54 2.15
CA ARG A 114 14.19 5.20 2.46
C ARG A 114 15.42 4.42 2.01
N LEU A 115 15.34 3.09 1.96
CA LEU A 115 16.48 2.23 1.63
C LEU A 115 16.58 1.95 0.13
N TYR A 116 15.45 1.87 -0.56
CA TYR A 116 15.32 1.34 -1.92
C TYR A 116 14.42 2.19 -2.83
N GLY A 117 13.58 3.04 -2.26
CA GLY A 117 12.83 4.06 -2.99
C GLY A 117 13.58 5.40 -2.97
N GLY A 118 13.07 6.40 -3.66
CA GLY A 118 13.71 7.72 -3.81
C GLY A 118 13.88 8.55 -2.52
N GLY A 119 13.61 7.98 -1.34
CA GLY A 119 13.66 8.63 -0.04
C GLY A 119 15.07 8.79 0.52
N ASN A 120 15.91 9.58 -0.14
CA ASN A 120 17.24 9.97 0.33
C ASN A 120 18.14 8.78 0.76
N ASN A 121 18.55 7.94 -0.19
CA ASN A 121 19.96 7.60 -0.33
C ASN A 121 20.27 6.96 -1.69
N ARG A 122 21.24 7.56 -2.37
CA ARG A 122 21.95 6.99 -3.50
C ARG A 122 22.74 5.76 -3.04
N TYR A 123 22.10 4.60 -2.97
CA TYR A 123 22.82 3.36 -3.26
C TYR A 123 22.68 3.10 -4.75
N SER A 124 23.33 3.95 -5.55
CA SER A 124 23.81 3.52 -6.86
C SER A 124 24.76 2.37 -6.59
N VAL A 125 24.24 1.14 -6.60
CA VAL A 125 25.08 -0.01 -6.90
C VAL A 125 25.51 0.21 -8.35
N ALA A 126 26.62 0.92 -8.52
CA ALA A 126 27.37 0.88 -9.75
C ALA A 126 27.76 -0.58 -9.94
N GLN A 127 27.01 -1.31 -10.76
CA GLN A 127 27.50 -2.55 -11.33
C GLN A 127 28.69 -2.15 -12.21
N HIS A 128 29.87 -2.55 -11.76
CA HIS A 128 31.13 -2.42 -12.48
C HIS A 128 31.33 -3.60 -13.42
#